data_AF-A0A4Q3JCQ2-F1
#
_entry.id   AF-A0A4Q3JCQ2-F1
#
_cell.length_a   1.000
_cell.length_b   1.000
_cell.length_c   1.000
_cell.angle_alpha   90.00
_cell.angle_beta   90.00
_cell.angle_gamma   90.00
#
_symmetry.space_group_name_H-M   'P 1'
#
loop_
_entity.id
_entity.type
_entity.pdbx_description
1 polymer ?
#
loop_
_entity_poly.entity_id
_entity_poly.type
_entity_poly.pdbx_seq_one_letter_code
_entity_poly.pdbx_strand_id
1 'polypeptide(L)' 'MISASAADFERYVSHHRHATLRWAREHPDHPDRDDVLDKSKADWIYYLRTIRPYLGWTIFVGTKKG' A
#
# COMPACT_ATOMS: atom_id res chain seq x y z
N MET A 1 3.03 22.58 3.18
CA MET A 1 3.53 21.19 3.21
C MET A 1 2.51 20.38 3.97
N ILE A 2 1.94 19.34 3.35
CA ILE A 2 1.03 18.41 4.04
C ILE A 2 1.82 17.11 4.21
N SER A 3 2.15 16.74 5.45
CA SER A 3 2.77 15.45 5.76
C SER A 3 1.67 14.43 6.02
N ALA A 4 1.70 13.32 5.30
CA ALA A 4 0.87 12.18 5.65
C ALA A 4 1.38 11.59 6.97
N SER A 5 0.48 11.33 7.91
CA SER A 5 0.85 10.63 9.15
C SER A 5 1.19 9.17 8.84
N ALA A 6 1.88 8.50 9.76
CA ALA A 6 2.09 7.06 9.67
C ALA A 6 0.76 6.29 9.54
N ALA A 7 -0.31 6.80 10.18
CA ALA A 7 -1.65 6.23 10.11
C ALA A 7 -2.30 6.40 8.73
N ASP A 8 -2.08 7.53 8.05
CA ASP A 8 -2.58 7.74 6.67
C ASP A 8 -1.93 6.77 5.69
N PHE A 9 -0.63 6.55 5.85
CA PHE A 9 0.11 5.61 5.03
C PHE A 9 -0.27 4.15 5.35
N GLU A 10 -0.48 3.81 6.62
CA GLU A 10 -0.97 2.49 7.04
C GLU A 10 -2.37 2.20 6.49
N ARG A 11 -3.26 3.20 6.47
CA ARG A 11 -4.58 3.12 5.85
C ARG A 11 -4.49 2.85 4.35
N TYR A 12 -3.59 3.52 3.65
CA TYR A 12 -3.36 3.29 2.22
C TYR A 12 -2.92 1.84 1.96
N VAL A 13 -1.87 1.36 2.63
CA VAL A 13 -1.31 0.01 2.41
C VAL A 13 -2.29 -1.08 2.85
N SER A 14 -3.01 -0.90 3.95
CA SER A 14 -4.00 -1.88 4.43
C SER A 14 -5.19 -2.02 3.49
N HIS A 15 -5.65 -0.94 2.86
CA HIS A 15 -6.70 -1.01 1.84
C HIS A 15 -6.28 -1.82 0.61
N HIS A 16 -5.04 -1.66 0.14
CA HIS A 16 -4.50 -2.47 -0.96
C HIS A 16 -4.53 -3.96 -0.61
N ARG A 17 -4.01 -4.32 0.57
CA ARG A 17 -4.03 -5.71 1.05
C ARG A 17 -5.46 -6.26 1.17
N HIS A 18 -6.38 -5.47 1.73
CA HIS A 18 -7.78 -5.87 1.87
C HIS A 18 -8.43 -6.14 0.50
N ALA A 19 -8.21 -5.26 -0.48
CA ALA A 19 -8.73 -5.41 -1.83
C ALA A 19 -8.19 -6.69 -2.50
N THR A 20 -6.88 -6.98 -2.38
CA THR A 20 -6.28 -8.20 -2.92
C THR A 20 -6.88 -9.46 -2.28
N LEU A 21 -7.04 -9.48 -0.95
CA LEU A 21 -7.63 -10.62 -0.25
C LEU A 21 -9.10 -10.85 -0.64
N ARG A 22 -9.86 -9.78 -0.86
CA ARG A 22 -11.23 -9.88 -1.34
C ARG A 22 -11.26 -10.45 -2.77
N TRP A 23 -10.47 -9.87 -3.68
CA TRP A 23 -10.37 -10.33 -5.05
C TRP A 23 -10.01 -11.82 -5.15
N ALA A 24 -9.04 -12.30 -4.37
CA ALA A 24 -8.61 -13.70 -4.39
C ALA A 24 -9.65 -14.69 -3.85
N ARG A 25 -10.63 -14.21 -3.06
CA ARG A 25 -11.79 -15.02 -2.62
C ARG A 25 -12.85 -15.09 -3.71
N GLU A 26 -13.01 -14.00 -4.46
CA GLU A 26 -13.97 -13.91 -5.57
C GLU A 26 -13.48 -14.67 -6.82
N HIS A 27 -12.17 -14.89 -6.95
CA HIS A 27 -11.55 -15.53 -8.12
C HIS A 27 -10.65 -16.71 -7.71
N PRO A 28 -11.23 -17.83 -7.19
CA PRO A 28 -10.45 -18.95 -6.68
C PRO A 28 -9.64 -19.69 -7.75
N ASP A 29 -10.13 -19.74 -8.99
CA ASP A 29 -9.51 -20.49 -10.09
C ASP A 29 -8.67 -19.62 -11.04
N HIS A 30 -8.41 -18.36 -10.66
CA HIS A 30 -7.59 -17.48 -11.49
C HIS A 30 -6.14 -18.00 -11.50
N PRO A 31 -5.50 -18.16 -12.68
CA PRO A 31 -4.17 -18.75 -12.78
C PRO A 31 -3.13 -18.02 -11.93
N ASP A 32 -3.21 -16.69 -11.87
CA ASP A 32 -2.25 -15.86 -11.12
C ASP A 32 -2.63 -15.62 -9.65
N ARG A 33 -3.67 -16.29 -9.14
CA ARG A 33 -4.20 -16.03 -7.78
C ARG A 33 -3.13 -16.15 -6.71
N ASP A 34 -2.36 -17.23 -6.75
CA ASP A 34 -1.38 -17.54 -5.72
C ASP A 34 -0.19 -16.57 -5.79
N ASP A 35 0.28 -16.23 -6.99
CA ASP A 35 1.34 -15.24 -7.21
C ASP A 35 0.94 -13.85 -6.68
N VAL A 36 -0.30 -13.44 -6.91
CA VAL A 36 -0.83 -12.16 -6.42
C VAL A 36 -0.92 -12.16 -4.88
N LEU A 37 -1.33 -13.27 -4.26
CA LEU A 37 -1.37 -13.41 -2.81
C LEU A 37 0.02 -13.40 -2.18
N ASP A 38 0.98 -14.09 -2.79
CA ASP A 38 2.36 -14.14 -2.33
C ASP A 38 3.02 -12.77 -2.44
N LYS A 39 2.80 -12.05 -3.54
CA LYS A 39 3.23 -10.66 -3.68
C LYS A 39 2.60 -9.76 -2.60
N SER A 40 1.29 -9.87 -2.37
CA SER A 40 0.61 -9.09 -1.33
C SER A 40 1.16 -9.35 0.07
N LYS A 41 1.57 -10.59 0.36
CA LYS A 41 2.24 -10.96 1.62
C LYS A 41 3.65 -10.36 1.70
N ALA A 42 4.44 -10.46 0.63
CA ALA A 42 5.78 -9.89 0.58
C ALA A 42 5.77 -8.36 0.74
N ASP A 43 4.88 -7.68 0.02
CA ASP A 43 4.73 -6.22 0.08
C ASP A 43 4.29 -5.77 1.48
N TRP A 44 3.43 -6.53 2.17
CA TRP A 44 3.05 -6.24 3.55
C TRP A 44 4.21 -6.36 4.54
N ILE A 45 5.03 -7.41 4.41
CA ILE A 45 6.21 -7.60 5.24
C ILE A 45 7.22 -6.47 4.99
N TYR A 46 7.41 -6.10 3.73
CA TYR A 46 8.30 -5.00 3.34
C TYR A 46 7.82 -3.65 3.90
N TYR A 47 6.51 -3.40 3.85
CA TYR A 47 5.92 -2.21 4.48
C TYR A 47 6.25 -2.14 5.98
N LEU A 48 5.98 -3.21 6.72
CA LEU A 48 6.17 -3.23 8.17
C LEU A 48 7.65 -3.11 8.57
N ARG A 49 8.55 -3.78 7.85
CA ARG A 49 9.99 -3.86 8.21
C ARG A 49 10.82 -2.69 7.72
N THR A 50 10.42 -2.08 6.60
CA THR A 50 11.26 -1.09 5.91
C THR A 50 10.55 0.25 5.78
N ILE A 51 9.37 0.27 5.16
CA ILE A 51 8.72 1.54 4.83
C ILE A 51 8.26 2.26 6.10
N ARG A 52 7.50 1.59 6.97
CA ARG A 52 6.95 2.17 8.21
C ARG A 52 8.01 2.79 9.14
N PRO A 53 9.18 2.17 9.38
CA PRO A 53 10.21 2.78 10.22
C PRO A 53 11.07 3.85 9.54
N TYR A 54 11.26 3.79 8.22
CA TYR A 54 12.29 4.61 7.55
C TYR A 54 11.75 5.64 6.56
N LEU A 55 10.52 5.49 6.05
CA LEU A 55 9.97 6.33 5.00
C LEU A 55 8.65 7.00 5.42
N GLY A 56 8.52 8.27 5.07
CA GLY A 56 7.29 9.03 5.16
C GLY A 56 6.92 9.64 3.80
N TRP A 57 5.70 10.14 3.68
CA TRP A 57 5.24 10.83 2.47
C TRP A 57 4.86 12.27 2.79
N THR A 58 5.25 13.18 1.90
CA THR A 58 4.94 14.60 2.00
C THR A 58 4.48 15.10 0.65
N ILE A 59 3.40 15.88 0.66
CA ILE A 59 2.91 16.59 -0.52
C ILE A 59 3.38 18.04 -0.45
N PHE A 60 4.10 18.45 -1.49
CA PHE A 60 4.46 19.84 -1.74
C PHE A 60 3.41 20.48 -2.66
N VAL A 61 2.88 21.62 -2.23
CA VAL A 61 1.93 22.41 -3.02
C VAL A 61 2.56 23.78 -3.23
N GLY A 62 2.66 24.19 -4.49
CA GLY A 62 3.19 25.49 -4.88
C GLY A 62 2.36 26.08 -6.00
N THR A 63 2.24 27.41 -6.00
CA THR A 63 1.63 28.15 -7.09
C THR A 63 2.72 28.80 -7.92
N LYS A 64 2.56 28.84 -9.25
CA LYS A 64 3.46 29.60 -10.12
C LYS A 64 3.23 31.08 -9.87
N LYS A 65 4.29 31.84 -9.60
CA LYS A 65 4.25 33.31 -9.69
C LYS A 65 4.44 33.72 -11.15
N GLY A 66 3.42 34.38 -11.74
CA GLY A 66 3.47 35.00 -13.06
C GLY A 66 3.61 34.01 -14.21
#